data_AF-A0A2P5DUK3-F1
#
_entry.id   AF-A0A2P5DUK3-F1
#
_cell.length_a   1.000
_cell.length_b   1.000
_cell.length_c   1.000
_cell.angle_alpha   90.00
_cell.angle_beta   90.00
_cell.angle_gamma   90.00
#
_symmetry.space_group_name_H-M   'P 1'
#
loop_
_entity.id
_entity.type
_entity.pdbx_description
1 polymer ?
#
loop_
_entity_poly.entity_id
_entity_poly.type
_entity_poly.pdbx_seq_one_letter_code
_entity_poly.pdbx_strand_id
1 'polypeptide(L)'
;MVLLFWMCYDILGILGDVGSAGSYDPPYLPTKCNGDEQDQFPEDGYFVAVSDGLWDNGAACGRRYQMRCISGPRRPCKGGFIVVQVIDFCKSDPCGATLRLSNKAFQAISRFPKARINVEYQQ
;
A
#
# COMPACT_ATOMS: atom_id res chain seq x y z
N MET A 1 -2.09 -34.94 39.65
CA MET A 1 -2.48 -35.46 38.34
C MET A 1 -2.75 -34.26 37.43
N VAL A 2 -1.72 -33.94 36.64
CA VAL A 2 -1.55 -32.97 35.54
C VAL A 2 -2.68 -31.94 35.27
N LEU A 3 -2.44 -30.69 35.65
CA LEU A 3 -3.11 -29.51 35.09
C LEU A 3 -2.47 -29.20 33.72
N LEU A 4 -3.11 -29.63 32.64
CA LEU A 4 -2.75 -29.22 31.28
C LEU A 4 -3.26 -27.78 31.06
N PHE A 5 -2.47 -26.80 31.48
CA PHE A 5 -2.59 -25.43 30.96
C PHE A 5 -2.14 -25.44 29.50
N TRP A 6 -3.09 -25.68 28.61
CA TRP A 6 -2.93 -25.43 27.19
C TRP A 6 -2.87 -23.90 27.02
N MET A 7 -1.68 -23.34 27.18
CA MET A 7 -1.37 -22.03 26.62
C MET A 7 -1.44 -22.24 25.10
N CYS A 8 -2.63 -22.08 24.52
CA CYS A 8 -2.73 -21.68 23.12
C CYS A 8 -1.97 -20.36 23.05
N TYR A 9 -0.68 -20.45 22.72
CA TYR A 9 0.05 -19.32 22.20
C TYR A 9 -0.68 -18.97 20.91
N ASP A 10 -1.69 -18.10 21.01
CA ASP A 10 -2.13 -17.33 19.86
C ASP A 10 -0.87 -16.63 19.38
N ILE A 11 -0.27 -17.20 18.32
CA ILE A 11 0.63 -16.43 17.48
C ILE A 11 -0.27 -15.35 16.92
N LEU A 12 -0.37 -14.23 17.65
CA LEU A 12 -0.85 -12.95 17.15
C LEU A 12 0.20 -12.49 16.11
N GLY A 13 0.30 -13.23 15.02
CA GLY A 13 0.80 -12.69 13.78
C GLY A 13 -0.21 -11.65 13.38
N ILE A 14 0.17 -10.38 13.51
CA ILE A 14 -0.59 -9.26 12.98
C ILE A 14 -0.87 -9.62 11.52
N LEU A 15 -2.11 -9.97 11.20
CA LEU A 15 -2.47 -10.47 9.88
C LEU A 15 -2.44 -9.26 8.94
N GLY A 16 -1.36 -9.10 8.18
CA GLY A 16 -1.29 -8.12 7.12
C GLY A 16 -2.28 -8.50 6.02
N ASP A 17 -2.97 -7.50 5.47
CA ASP A 17 -3.79 -7.69 4.28
C ASP A 17 -2.90 -7.89 3.06
N VAL A 18 -3.41 -8.63 2.08
CA VAL A 18 -2.72 -8.89 0.80
C VAL A 18 -3.45 -8.18 -0.33
N GLY A 19 -2.71 -7.44 -1.14
CA GLY A 19 -3.25 -6.70 -2.27
C GLY A 19 -2.31 -6.67 -3.46
N SER A 20 -2.83 -6.15 -4.57
CA SER A 20 -2.01 -5.87 -5.75
C SER A 20 -1.50 -4.43 -5.70
N ALA A 21 -0.26 -4.21 -6.17
CA ALA A 21 0.30 -2.89 -6.31
C ALA A 21 0.90 -2.64 -7.71
N GLY A 22 0.84 -1.38 -8.11
CA GLY A 22 1.44 -0.87 -9.35
C GLY A 22 1.91 0.58 -9.19
N SER A 23 2.71 1.05 -10.13
CA SER A 23 3.18 2.44 -10.16
C SER A 23 2.12 3.39 -10.71
N TYR A 24 1.94 4.53 -10.07
CA TYR A 24 1.11 5.64 -10.53
C TYR A 24 2.02 6.80 -10.93
N ASP A 25 1.89 7.17 -12.21
CA ASP A 25 2.69 8.20 -12.86
C ASP A 25 2.02 9.58 -12.71
N PRO A 26 2.81 10.66 -12.63
CA PRO A 26 2.27 12.02 -12.62
C PRO A 26 1.54 12.35 -13.93
N PRO A 27 0.67 13.38 -13.95
CA PRO A 27 0.44 14.36 -12.88
C PRO A 27 -0.31 13.78 -11.67
N TYR A 28 0.12 14.18 -10.47
CA TYR A 28 -0.45 13.67 -9.23
C TYR A 28 -1.68 14.44 -8.74
N LEU A 29 -1.71 15.74 -9.01
CA LEU A 29 -2.85 16.60 -8.71
C LEU A 29 -3.85 16.66 -9.87
N PRO A 30 -5.12 17.00 -9.59
CA PRO A 30 -5.72 17.08 -8.26
C PRO A 30 -5.96 15.68 -7.67
N THR A 31 -5.88 15.53 -6.36
CA THR A 31 -6.28 14.31 -5.65
C THR A 31 -7.73 14.38 -5.17
N LYS A 32 -8.30 13.23 -4.81
CA LYS A 32 -9.62 13.16 -4.16
C LYS A 32 -9.61 13.50 -2.68
N CYS A 33 -8.46 13.50 -2.01
CA CYS A 33 -8.38 13.89 -0.61
C CYS A 33 -8.43 15.42 -0.46
N ASN A 34 -7.45 16.12 -1.04
CA ASN A 34 -7.23 17.55 -0.80
C ASN A 34 -7.11 18.36 -2.10
N GLY A 35 -7.58 17.83 -3.24
CA GLY A 35 -7.58 18.58 -4.51
C GLY A 35 -6.17 18.95 -4.97
N ASP A 36 -5.92 20.23 -5.16
CA ASP A 36 -4.67 20.81 -5.67
C ASP A 36 -3.64 21.17 -4.57
N GLU A 37 -3.93 20.85 -3.30
CA GLU A 37 -3.04 21.16 -2.17
C GLU A 37 -1.71 20.38 -2.26
N GLN A 38 -0.58 21.07 -2.23
CA GLN A 38 0.75 20.47 -2.42
C GLN A 38 1.38 19.95 -1.11
N ASP A 39 0.89 20.43 0.04
CA ASP A 39 1.31 20.03 1.39
C ASP A 39 0.74 18.68 1.81
N GLN A 40 -0.22 18.11 1.06
CA GLN A 40 -0.72 16.75 1.29
C GLN A 40 0.33 15.65 1.03
N PHE A 41 1.38 15.95 0.25
CA PHE A 41 2.39 14.97 -0.11
C PHE A 41 3.42 14.84 1.02
N PRO A 42 3.71 13.61 1.50
CA PRO A 42 4.75 13.40 2.50
C PRO A 42 6.13 13.75 1.93
N GLU A 43 7.01 14.29 2.77
CA GLU A 43 8.36 14.76 2.38
C GLU A 43 9.23 13.65 1.77
N ASP A 44 9.05 12.41 2.22
CA ASP A 44 9.74 11.24 1.69
C ASP A 44 9.22 10.81 0.30
N GLY A 45 8.12 11.39 -0.18
CA GLY A 45 7.47 11.05 -1.44
C GLY A 45 6.82 9.68 -1.46
N TYR A 46 6.57 9.08 -0.30
CA TYR A 46 5.93 7.77 -0.16
C TYR A 46 4.43 7.91 0.07
N PHE A 47 3.71 7.94 -1.04
CA PHE A 47 2.26 8.07 -1.06
C PHE A 47 1.61 7.09 -2.02
N VAL A 48 0.30 6.92 -1.87
CA VAL A 48 -0.50 5.94 -2.59
C VAL A 48 -1.88 6.47 -2.95
N ALA A 49 -2.36 6.10 -4.13
CA ALA A 49 -3.77 6.16 -4.49
C ALA A 49 -4.41 4.79 -4.29
N VAL A 50 -5.58 4.71 -3.67
CA VAL A 50 -6.21 3.43 -3.29
C VAL A 50 -7.43 3.11 -4.15
N SER A 51 -7.74 1.83 -4.34
CA SER A 51 -8.97 1.38 -5.01
C SER A 51 -10.21 1.51 -4.11
N ASP A 52 -11.39 1.28 -4.67
CA ASP A 52 -12.68 1.34 -3.96
C ASP A 52 -12.72 0.54 -2.67
N GLY A 53 -12.11 -0.65 -2.67
CA GLY A 53 -12.07 -1.54 -1.50
C GLY A 53 -11.34 -0.96 -0.29
N LEU A 54 -10.48 0.04 -0.49
CA LEU A 54 -9.75 0.74 0.57
C LEU A 54 -10.16 2.20 0.72
N TRP A 55 -10.89 2.78 -0.25
CA TRP A 55 -11.19 4.21 -0.30
C TRP A 55 -12.08 4.69 0.85
N ASP A 56 -13.01 3.84 1.30
CA ASP A 56 -13.87 4.07 2.46
C ASP A 56 -14.56 5.45 2.42
N ASN A 57 -15.12 5.82 1.26
CA ASN A 57 -15.77 7.11 1.01
C ASN A 57 -14.91 8.34 1.41
N GLY A 58 -13.58 8.24 1.26
CA GLY A 58 -12.63 9.30 1.60
C GLY A 58 -12.11 9.24 3.04
N ALA A 59 -12.64 8.38 3.89
CA ALA A 59 -12.10 8.17 5.24
C ALA A 59 -10.69 7.56 5.22
N ALA A 60 -10.24 7.06 4.06
CA ALA A 60 -8.88 6.59 3.84
C ALA A 60 -7.82 7.69 3.75
N CYS A 61 -8.21 8.94 3.50
CA CYS A 61 -7.26 10.05 3.35
C CYS A 61 -6.38 10.21 4.59
N GLY A 62 -5.06 10.28 4.39
CA GLY A 62 -4.08 10.38 5.45
C GLY A 62 -3.77 9.06 6.19
N ARG A 63 -4.52 7.97 5.96
CA ARG A 63 -4.15 6.65 6.50
C ARG A 63 -2.77 6.26 6.00
N ARG A 64 -1.98 5.61 6.87
CA ARG A 64 -0.64 5.13 6.56
C ARG A 64 -0.65 3.61 6.55
N TYR A 65 0.08 3.03 5.62
CA TYR A 65 0.26 1.59 5.55
C TYR A 65 1.73 1.25 5.57
N GLN A 66 2.15 0.41 6.52
CA GLN A 66 3.42 -0.29 6.41
C GLN A 66 3.26 -1.45 5.43
N MET A 67 4.12 -1.55 4.42
CA MET A 67 3.99 -2.57 3.38
C MET A 67 5.32 -3.10 2.86
N ARG A 68 5.28 -4.29 2.24
CA ARG A 68 6.39 -4.89 1.50
C ARG A 68 5.91 -5.63 0.25
N CYS A 69 6.81 -5.78 -0.73
CA CYS A 69 6.57 -6.65 -1.87
C CYS A 69 6.76 -8.12 -1.46
N ILE A 70 5.78 -8.97 -1.78
CA ILE A 70 5.83 -10.41 -1.49
C ILE A 70 6.00 -11.28 -2.73
N SER A 71 5.47 -10.86 -3.89
CA SER A 71 5.65 -11.61 -5.15
C SER A 71 5.37 -10.77 -6.40
N GLY A 72 5.71 -11.32 -7.57
CA GLY A 72 5.36 -10.77 -8.88
C GLY A 72 6.18 -11.41 -10.01
N PRO A 73 5.92 -11.04 -11.28
CA PRO A 73 6.61 -11.60 -12.44
C PRO A 73 8.11 -11.27 -12.43
N ARG A 74 8.94 -12.27 -12.77
CA ARG A 74 10.42 -12.15 -12.83
C ARG A 74 11.07 -11.75 -11.50
N ARG A 75 10.45 -12.10 -10.36
CA ARG A 75 10.97 -11.84 -9.00
C ARG A 75 11.31 -10.35 -8.79
N PRO A 76 10.30 -9.47 -8.85
CA PRO A 76 10.50 -8.03 -8.86
C PRO A 76 10.82 -7.49 -7.46
N CYS A 77 10.47 -8.20 -6.39
CA CYS A 77 10.55 -7.67 -5.04
C CYS A 77 11.98 -7.34 -4.61
N LYS A 78 12.12 -6.15 -4.03
CA LYS A 78 13.21 -5.79 -3.12
C LYS A 78 12.80 -6.19 -1.70
N GLY A 79 13.77 -6.43 -0.83
CA GLY A 79 13.52 -6.70 0.58
C GLY A 79 13.21 -5.43 1.36
N GLY A 80 12.71 -5.58 2.59
CA GLY A 80 12.39 -4.48 3.49
C GLY A 80 10.94 -4.04 3.44
N PHE A 81 10.62 -3.05 4.27
CA PHE A 81 9.30 -2.44 4.39
C PHE A 81 9.40 -0.94 4.12
N ILE A 82 8.32 -0.36 3.61
CA ILE A 82 8.12 1.09 3.51
C ILE A 82 6.81 1.46 4.20
N VAL A 83 6.67 2.73 4.57
CA VAL A 83 5.39 3.30 5.02
C VAL A 83 4.91 4.25 3.93
N VAL A 84 3.66 4.13 3.53
CA VAL A 84 3.04 4.99 2.50
C VAL A 84 1.81 5.68 3.05
N GLN A 85 1.56 6.93 2.66
CA GLN A 85 0.36 7.68 3.03
C GLN A 85 -0.66 7.71 1.90
N VAL A 86 -1.93 7.45 2.21
CA VAL A 86 -3.03 7.59 1.25
C VAL A 86 -3.28 9.07 0.98
N ILE A 87 -3.17 9.47 -0.28
CA ILE A 87 -3.42 10.86 -0.72
C ILE A 87 -4.51 10.96 -1.80
N ASP A 88 -4.89 9.85 -2.43
CA ASP A 88 -5.79 9.89 -3.58
C ASP A 88 -6.63 8.62 -3.70
N PHE A 89 -7.67 8.72 -4.51
CA PHE A 89 -8.47 7.62 -4.97
C PHE A 89 -8.08 7.28 -6.41
N CYS A 90 -7.98 6.00 -6.71
CA CYS A 90 -7.67 5.55 -8.05
C CYS A 90 -8.80 5.91 -9.03
N LYS A 91 -8.52 6.85 -9.93
CA LYS A 91 -9.51 7.41 -10.87
C LYS A 91 -9.97 6.42 -11.96
N SER A 92 -9.23 5.33 -12.19
CA SER A 92 -9.60 4.32 -13.18
C SER A 92 -10.68 3.40 -12.60
N ASP A 93 -11.71 3.10 -13.39
CA ASP A 93 -12.79 2.20 -13.02
C ASP A 93 -12.87 1.00 -14.00
N PRO A 94 -12.61 -0.24 -13.55
CA PRO A 94 -12.10 -0.59 -12.22
C PRO A 94 -10.64 -0.19 -12.07
N CYS A 95 -10.20 0.05 -10.84
CA CYS A 95 -8.81 0.38 -10.59
C CYS A 95 -7.89 -0.80 -10.97
N GLY A 96 -6.78 -0.50 -11.67
CA GLY A 96 -5.85 -1.53 -12.14
C GLY A 96 -5.02 -2.23 -11.06
N ALA A 97 -5.09 -1.78 -9.80
CA ALA A 97 -4.45 -2.41 -8.64
C ALA A 97 -5.14 -1.96 -7.33
N THR A 98 -4.98 -2.70 -6.25
CA THR A 98 -5.48 -2.31 -4.91
C THR A 98 -4.80 -1.02 -4.43
N LEU A 99 -3.49 -0.92 -4.65
CA LEU A 99 -2.63 0.17 -4.21
C LEU A 99 -1.79 0.70 -5.39
N ARG A 100 -1.99 1.96 -5.76
CA ARG A 100 -1.25 2.64 -6.84
C ARG A 100 -0.22 3.57 -6.22
N LEU A 101 1.00 3.06 -6.06
CA LEU A 101 2.08 3.71 -5.34
C LEU A 101 2.71 4.83 -6.19
N SER A 102 3.18 5.89 -5.53
CA SER A 102 4.07 6.85 -6.17
C SER A 102 5.26 6.14 -6.82
N ASN A 103 5.82 6.73 -7.88
CA ASN A 103 6.96 6.12 -8.56
C ASN A 103 8.14 5.87 -7.60
N LYS A 104 8.34 6.77 -6.62
CA LYS A 104 9.38 6.65 -5.61
C LYS A 104 9.11 5.49 -4.64
N ALA A 105 7.89 5.36 -4.13
CA ALA A 105 7.48 4.25 -3.26
C ALA A 105 7.56 2.90 -4.00
N PHE A 106 7.06 2.85 -5.24
CA PHE A 106 7.06 1.63 -6.03
C PHE A 106 8.48 1.13 -6.32
N GLN A 107 9.40 2.03 -6.68
CA GLN A 107 10.81 1.71 -6.91
C GLN A 107 11.55 1.31 -5.63
N ALA A 108 11.07 1.70 -4.44
CA ALA A 108 11.67 1.27 -3.19
C ALA A 108 11.47 -0.24 -2.93
N ILE A 109 10.32 -0.79 -3.34
CA ILE A 109 9.96 -2.21 -3.10
C ILE A 109 10.03 -3.10 -4.36
N SER A 110 10.18 -2.53 -5.56
CA SER A 110 10.27 -3.27 -6.83
C SER A 110 11.53 -2.92 -7.63
N ARG A 111 12.13 -3.93 -8.26
CA ARG A 111 13.24 -3.83 -9.23
C ARG A 111 12.78 -3.32 -10.59
N PHE A 112 11.51 -3.53 -10.94
CA PHE A 112 10.97 -3.15 -12.24
C PHE A 112 9.86 -2.12 -12.04
N PRO A 113 9.97 -0.90 -12.61
CA PRO A 113 9.06 0.20 -12.31
C PRO A 113 7.64 -0.01 -12.81
N LYS A 114 7.43 -0.91 -13.79
CA LYS A 114 6.11 -1.20 -14.39
C LYS A 114 5.61 -2.63 -14.11
N ALA A 115 6.21 -3.34 -13.16
CA ALA A 115 5.70 -4.65 -12.78
C ALA A 115 4.33 -4.53 -12.11
N ARG A 116 3.51 -5.58 -12.23
CA ARG A 116 2.42 -5.83 -11.29
C ARG A 116 2.97 -6.69 -10.17
N ILE A 117 2.88 -6.22 -8.94
CA ILE A 117 3.40 -6.93 -7.78
C ILE A 117 2.27 -7.22 -6.80
N ASN A 118 2.44 -8.23 -5.97
CA ASN A 118 1.61 -8.44 -4.80
C ASN A 118 2.35 -7.88 -3.59
N VAL A 119 1.60 -7.24 -2.71
CA VAL A 119 2.10 -6.62 -1.49
C VAL A 119 1.33 -7.15 -0.29
N GLU A 120 2.02 -7.24 0.82
CA GLU A 120 1.43 -7.36 2.14
C GLU A 120 1.48 -5.98 2.79
N TYR A 121 0.38 -5.55 3.42
CA TYR A 121 0.28 -4.25 4.06
C TYR A 121 -0.57 -4.29 5.33
N GLN A 122 -0.29 -3.39 6.25
CA GLN A 122 -1.04 -3.20 7.50
C GLN A 122 -1.04 -1.72 7.87
N GLN A 123 -2.11 -1.28 8.54
CA GLN A 123 -2.24 0.10 9.00
C GLN A 123 -1.41 0.37 10.25
#